data_AF-A0A8J4X8H8-F1
#
_entry.id   AF-A0A8J4X8H8-F1
#
_cell.length_a   1.000
_cell.length_b   1.000
_cell.length_c   1.000
_cell.angle_alpha   90.00
_cell.angle_beta   90.00
_cell.angle_gamma   90.00
#
_symmetry.space_group_name_H-M   'P 1'
#
loop_
_entity.id
_entity.type
_entity.pdbx_description
1 polymer ?
#
loop_
_entity_poly.entity_id
_entity_poly.type
_entity_poly.pdbx_seq_one_letter_code
_entity_poly.pdbx_strand_id
1 'polypeptide(L)'
;FSIKAVSFPNAVLNVKELGGADNVKKYWSRYYQGSQGVIFVLDSTVSDEGLESCRSELHLALQHPQLCTLPFLILANHQDSPAARSVPE
;
A
#
# COMPACT_ATOMS: atom_id res chain seq x y z
N PHE A 1 -6.93 -11.81 4.00
CA PHE A 1 -6.10 -11.26 5.09
C PHE A 1 -5.07 -12.31 5.45
N SER A 2 -3.79 -11.94 5.43
CA SER A 2 -2.68 -12.82 5.79
C SER A 2 -1.74 -12.06 6.72
N ILE A 3 -1.17 -12.76 7.70
CA ILE A 3 -0.08 -12.23 8.52
C ILE A 3 1.15 -13.07 8.20
N LYS A 4 2.23 -12.43 7.78
CA LYS A 4 3.49 -13.09 7.43
C LYS A 4 4.64 -12.44 8.17
N ALA A 5 5.52 -13.26 8.74
CA ALA A 5 6.80 -12.82 9.25
C ALA A 5 7.84 -12.97 8.14
N VAL A 6 8.49 -11.87 7.77
CA VAL A 6 9.55 -11.83 6.76
C VAL A 6 10.86 -11.53 7.46
N SER A 7 11.79 -12.48 7.41
CA SER A 7 13.10 -12.34 8.04
C SER A 7 14.06 -11.54 7.17
N PHE A 8 14.75 -10.58 7.78
CA PHE A 8 15.86 -9.82 7.22
C PHE A 8 17.10 -10.05 8.11
N PRO A 9 18.32 -9.75 7.63
CA PRO A 9 19.55 -10.02 8.38
C PRO A 9 19.56 -9.47 9.82
N ASN A 10 18.95 -8.31 10.03
CA ASN A 10 18.93 -7.61 11.33
C ASN A 10 17.51 -7.26 11.81
N ALA A 11 16.46 -7.83 11.21
CA ALA A 11 15.08 -7.49 11.55
C ALA A 11 14.09 -8.60 11.16
N VAL A 12 12.89 -8.58 11.75
CA VAL A 12 11.76 -9.38 11.29
C VAL A 12 10.59 -8.44 11.02
N LEU A 13 10.11 -8.42 9.78
CA LEU A 13 8.95 -7.64 9.38
C LEU A 13 7.68 -8.46 9.54
N ASN A 14 6.79 -8.01 10.42
CA ASN A 14 5.46 -8.58 10.57
C ASN A 14 4.49 -7.87 9.63
N VAL A 15 4.24 -8.46 8.47
CA VAL A 15 3.42 -7.88 7.41
C VAL A 15 1.98 -8.35 7.57
N LYS A 16 1.05 -7.39 7.63
CA LYS A 16 -0.40 -7.63 7.60
C LYS A 16 -0.92 -7.23 6.21
N GLU A 17 -1.32 -8.22 5.42
CA GLU A 17 -1.83 -7.99 4.07
C GLU A 17 -3.33 -7.65 4.10
N LEU A 18 -3.66 -6.46 3.58
CA LEU A 18 -5.02 -5.97 3.46
C LEU A 18 -5.45 -6.02 1.99
N GLY A 19 -6.63 -6.58 1.71
CA GLY A 19 -7.15 -6.67 0.35
C GLY A 19 -7.55 -5.30 -0.20
N GLY A 20 -7.33 -5.09 -1.51
CA GLY A 20 -7.63 -3.85 -2.22
C GLY A 20 -9.02 -3.77 -2.86
N ALA A 21 -9.89 -4.76 -2.66
CA ALA A 21 -11.27 -4.70 -3.17
C ALA A 21 -12.09 -3.65 -2.41
N ASP A 22 -12.97 -2.91 -3.10
CA ASP A 22 -13.70 -1.77 -2.51
C ASP A 22 -14.52 -2.15 -1.27
N ASN A 23 -15.09 -3.35 -1.24
CA ASN A 23 -15.82 -3.87 -0.09
C ASN A 23 -14.92 -4.18 1.13
N VAL A 24 -13.60 -4.31 0.92
CA VAL A 24 -12.59 -4.57 1.97
C VAL A 24 -11.92 -3.28 2.45
N LYS A 25 -11.70 -2.29 1.56
CA LYS A 25 -11.00 -1.02 1.88
C LYS A 25 -11.55 -0.31 3.11
N LYS A 26 -12.88 -0.28 3.26
CA LYS A 26 -13.57 0.31 4.44
C LYS A 26 -13.15 -0.27 5.80
N TYR A 27 -12.48 -1.42 5.82
CA TYR A 27 -12.00 -2.06 7.03
C TYR A 27 -10.51 -1.83 7.32
N TRP A 28 -9.76 -1.17 6.42
CA TRP A 28 -8.32 -0.95 6.57
C TRP A 28 -7.97 -0.28 7.90
N SER A 29 -8.74 0.75 8.30
CA SER A 29 -8.50 1.51 9.53
C SER A 29 -8.51 0.65 10.80
N ARG A 30 -9.17 -0.51 10.78
CA ARG A 30 -9.18 -1.46 11.90
C ARG A 30 -7.82 -2.12 12.14
N TYR A 31 -6.89 -2.02 11.19
CA TYR A 31 -5.59 -2.68 11.22
C TYR A 31 -4.40 -1.72 11.35
N TYR A 32 -4.64 -0.41 11.37
CA TYR A 32 -3.58 0.60 11.42
C TYR A 32 -2.86 0.66 12.76
N GLN A 33 -3.54 0.29 13.84
CA GLN A 33 -2.96 0.34 15.18
C GLN A 33 -1.76 -0.61 15.31
N GLY A 34 -0.65 -0.06 15.81
CA GLY A 34 0.61 -0.79 16.01
C GLY A 34 1.44 -0.99 14.74
N SER A 35 1.05 -0.39 13.61
CA SER A 35 1.90 -0.35 12.41
C SER A 35 3.12 0.54 12.63
N GLN A 36 4.24 0.18 12.02
CA GLN A 36 5.51 0.95 12.06
C GLN A 36 5.84 1.59 10.70
N GLY A 37 5.03 1.31 9.69
CA GLY A 37 5.17 1.78 8.32
C GLY A 37 4.06 1.19 7.46
N VAL A 38 3.91 1.74 6.26
CA VAL A 38 2.91 1.28 5.28
C VAL A 38 3.61 0.98 3.96
N ILE A 39 3.29 -0.17 3.37
CA ILE A 39 3.64 -0.49 1.99
C ILE A 39 2.35 -0.42 1.19
N PHE A 40 2.21 0.57 0.32
CA PHE A 40 1.07 0.74 -0.57
C PHE A 40 1.45 0.24 -1.96
N VAL A 41 0.83 -0.86 -2.39
CA VAL A 41 1.11 -1.49 -3.69
C VAL A 41 0.01 -1.10 -4.66
N LEU A 42 0.38 -0.54 -5.82
CA LEU A 42 -0.54 -0.24 -6.91
C LEU A 42 -0.10 -0.97 -8.19
N ASP A 43 -1.06 -1.25 -9.06
CA ASP A 43 -0.80 -1.77 -10.40
C ASP A 43 -0.36 -0.60 -11.30
N SER A 44 0.88 -0.64 -11.82
CA SER A 44 1.40 0.44 -12.67
C SER A 44 0.75 0.50 -14.05
N THR A 45 -0.03 -0.52 -14.43
CA THR A 45 -0.71 -0.62 -15.73
C THR A 45 -2.13 -0.06 -15.69
N VAL A 46 -2.60 0.39 -14.53
CA VAL A 46 -3.96 0.88 -14.34
C VAL A 46 -4.23 2.15 -15.19
N SER A 47 -5.49 2.32 -15.62
CA SER A 47 -5.94 3.54 -16.31
C SER A 47 -5.74 4.80 -15.46
N ASP A 48 -5.81 5.98 -16.09
CA ASP A 48 -5.66 7.25 -15.37
C ASP A 48 -6.73 7.42 -14.27
N GLU A 49 -7.97 6.97 -14.52
CA GLU A 49 -9.05 7.00 -13.54
C GLU A 49 -8.78 6.06 -12.36
N GLY A 50 -8.24 4.87 -12.64
CA GLY A 50 -7.86 3.94 -11.58
C GLY A 50 -6.66 4.43 -10.78
N LEU A 51 -5.72 5.13 -11.40
CA LEU A 51 -4.61 5.79 -10.70
C LEU A 51 -5.12 6.89 -9.77
N GLU A 52 -6.09 7.69 -10.22
CA GLU A 52 -6.71 8.73 -9.37
C GLU A 52 -7.50 8.12 -8.20
N SER A 53 -8.14 6.97 -8.41
CA SER A 53 -8.75 6.19 -7.33
C SER A 53 -7.68 5.72 -6.32
N CYS A 54 -6.57 5.13 -6.78
CA CYS A 54 -5.45 4.74 -5.91
C CYS A 54 -4.87 5.93 -5.15
N ARG A 55 -4.71 7.08 -5.81
CA ARG A 55 -4.25 8.34 -5.21
C ARG A 55 -5.17 8.76 -4.08
N SER A 56 -6.48 8.77 -4.31
CA SER A 56 -7.48 9.15 -3.31
C SER A 56 -7.42 8.24 -2.08
N GLU A 57 -7.36 6.92 -2.29
CA GLU A 57 -7.25 5.94 -1.20
C GLU A 57 -5.95 6.10 -0.39
N LEU A 58 -4.83 6.34 -1.08
CA LEU A 58 -3.55 6.60 -0.43
C LEU A 58 -3.62 7.88 0.43
N HIS A 59 -4.21 8.96 -0.07
CA HIS A 59 -4.35 10.20 0.69
C HIS A 59 -5.25 10.03 1.92
N LEU A 60 -6.35 9.28 1.80
CA LEU A 60 -7.21 8.94 2.93
C LEU A 60 -6.44 8.15 4.00
N ALA A 61 -5.61 7.19 3.60
CA ALA A 61 -4.76 6.44 4.52
C ALA A 61 -3.70 7.33 5.19
N LEU A 62 -3.03 8.20 4.43
CA LEU A 62 -2.00 9.14 4.91
C LEU A 62 -2.53 10.13 5.94
N GLN A 63 -3.78 10.55 5.84
CA GLN A 63 -4.40 11.48 6.77
C GLN A 63 -4.81 10.83 8.10
N HIS A 64 -4.81 9.50 8.18
CA HIS A 64 -5.25 8.82 9.38
C HIS A 64 -4.25 9.05 10.54
N PRO A 65 -4.68 9.42 11.76
CA PRO A 65 -3.78 9.75 12.87
C PRO A 65 -2.79 8.65 13.27
N GLN A 66 -3.15 7.38 13.01
CA GLN A 66 -2.29 6.22 13.26
C GLN A 66 -1.16 6.06 12.23
N LEU A 67 -1.30 6.65 11.04
CA LEU A 67 -0.37 6.46 9.93
C LEU A 67 0.36 7.74 9.53
N CYS A 68 -0.19 8.92 9.80
CA CYS A 68 0.29 10.20 9.26
C CYS A 68 1.73 10.58 9.64
N THR A 69 2.32 9.94 10.66
CA THR A 69 3.71 10.14 11.08
C THR A 69 4.64 8.99 10.67
N LEU A 70 4.10 7.93 10.07
CA LEU A 70 4.84 6.73 9.72
C LEU A 70 5.45 6.84 8.32
N PRO A 71 6.55 6.12 8.05
CA PRO A 71 7.08 6.02 6.70
C PRO A 71 6.12 5.27 5.76
N PHE A 72 6.02 5.76 4.52
CA PHE A 72 5.28 5.12 3.44
C PHE A 72 6.23 4.70 2.33
N LEU A 73 6.11 3.44 1.90
CA LEU A 73 6.72 2.92 0.69
C LEU A 73 5.61 2.67 -0.33
N ILE A 74 5.71 3.30 -1.48
CA ILE A 74 4.76 3.10 -2.60
C ILE A 74 5.45 2.19 -3.62
N LEU A 75 4.84 1.05 -3.92
CA LEU A 75 5.33 0.11 -4.92
C LEU A 75 4.43 0.15 -6.15
N ALA A 76 5.00 0.60 -7.28
CA ALA A 76 4.37 0.50 -8.60
C ALA A 76 4.66 -0.89 -9.18
N ASN A 77 3.75 -1.84 -8.95
CA ASN A 77 3.88 -3.23 -9.36
C ASN A 77 3.60 -3.44 -10.86
N HIS A 78 3.91 -4.63 -11.40
CA HIS A 78 3.72 -5.01 -12.81
C HIS A 78 4.60 -4.24 -13.82
N GLN A 79 5.81 -3.87 -13.41
CA GLN A 79 6.81 -3.19 -14.26
C GLN A 79 7.32 -4.05 -15.43
N ASP A 80 7.05 -5.35 -15.41
CA ASP A 80 7.30 -6.27 -16.52
C ASP A 80 6.35 -6.07 -17.70
N SER A 81 5.21 -5.40 -17.49
CA SER A 81 4.24 -5.09 -18.54
C SER A 81 4.69 -3.94 -19.43
N PRO A 82 4.52 -4.02 -20.76
CA PRO A 82 4.78 -2.90 -21.67
C PRO A 82 3.82 -1.72 -21.46
N ALA A 83 2.69 -1.93 -20.77
CA ALA A 83 1.75 -0.88 -20.38
C ALA A 83 2.10 -0.23 -19.03
N ALA A 84 3.18 -0.67 -18.38
CA ALA A 84 3.59 -0.14 -17.09
C ALA A 84 3.97 1.34 -17.20
N ARG A 85 3.47 2.13 -16.25
CA ARG A 85 3.93 3.51 -16.06
C ARG A 85 5.34 3.49 -15.50
N SER A 86 6.23 4.28 -16.11
CA SER A 86 7.55 4.59 -15.55
C SER A 86 7.41 5.45 -14.31
N VAL A 87 8.23 5.18 -13.29
CA VAL A 87 8.39 6.09 -12.15
C VAL A 87 9.22 7.29 -12.64
N PRO A 88 8.69 8.52 -12.61
CA PRO A 88 9.52 9.70 -12.82
C PRO A 88 10.52 9.80 -11.66
N GLU A 89 11.80 9.97 -11.96
CA GLU A 89 12.84 10.27 -10.95
C GLU A 89 12.60 11.63 -10.26
#